data_AF-A0A2E2Y4J6-F1
#
_entry.id   AF-A0A2E2Y4J6-F1
#
_cell.length_a   1.000
_cell.length_b   1.000
_cell.length_c   1.000
_cell.angle_alpha   90.00
_cell.angle_beta   90.00
_cell.angle_gamma   90.00
#
_symmetry.space_group_name_H-M   'P 1'
#
loop_
_entity.id
_entity.type
_entity.pdbx_description
1 polymer ?
#
loop_
_entity_poly.entity_id
_entity_poly.type
_entity_poly.pdbx_seq_one_letter_code
_entity_poly.pdbx_strand_id
1 'polypeptide(L)'
;MRIAGGVLIIIVAVMNLLGGCGYVAGGALAGAAGGMMEAGGDEGGVEEEGAALADAGGNAVMFGYFKMALGALEIAAGVVLFVGTAAMLAKLTAVLEIVNVGIGATVFVGVSIFSAFGLLAAILVFLGAQQIGAAAGGGGGGGDAAAPPPAEEPPAPAAEG
;
A
#
# COMPACT_ATOMS: atom_id res chain seq x y z
N MET A 1 5.69 15.19 -6.31
CA MET A 1 6.06 13.80 -5.97
C MET A 1 5.02 12.78 -6.42
N ARG A 2 3.74 13.16 -6.56
CA ARG A 2 2.65 12.28 -6.99
C ARG A 2 2.91 11.45 -8.26
N ILE A 3 3.39 12.07 -9.33
CA ILE A 3 3.66 11.37 -10.61
C ILE A 3 4.76 10.33 -10.45
N ALA A 4 5.89 10.69 -9.83
CA ALA A 4 7.00 9.76 -9.58
C ALA A 4 6.57 8.61 -8.65
N GLY A 5 5.81 8.90 -7.58
CA GLY A 5 5.24 7.89 -6.70
C GLY A 5 4.25 6.97 -7.41
N GLY A 6 3.40 7.53 -8.28
CA GLY A 6 2.46 6.77 -9.10
C GLY A 6 3.14 5.84 -10.10
N VAL A 7 4.23 6.27 -10.74
CA VAL A 7 5.03 5.40 -11.62
C VAL A 7 5.72 4.29 -10.82
N LEU A 8 6.39 4.65 -9.71
CA LEU A 8 7.15 3.67 -8.93
C LEU A 8 6.25 2.60 -8.30
N ILE A 9 5.06 2.98 -7.81
CA ILE A 9 4.14 2.02 -7.19
C ILE A 9 3.52 1.07 -8.21
N ILE A 10 3.33 1.51 -9.47
CA ILE A 10 2.91 0.61 -10.57
C ILE A 10 4.01 -0.42 -10.86
N ILE A 11 5.28 -0.01 -10.86
CA ILE A 11 6.40 -0.94 -11.06
C ILE A 11 6.45 -1.96 -9.92
N VAL A 12 6.33 -1.50 -8.67
CA VAL A 12 6.26 -2.38 -7.48
C VAL A 12 5.07 -3.32 -7.55
N ALA A 13 3.91 -2.85 -8.03
CA ALA A 13 2.73 -3.69 -8.23
C ALA A 13 3.01 -4.87 -9.17
N VAL A 14 3.66 -4.63 -10.30
CA VAL A 14 4.03 -5.70 -11.24
C VAL A 14 4.97 -6.70 -10.57
N MET A 15 5.94 -6.21 -9.79
CA MET A 15 6.88 -7.07 -9.06
C MET A 15 6.18 -7.88 -7.97
N ASN A 16 5.23 -7.29 -7.24
CA ASN A 16 4.42 -7.96 -6.24
C ASN A 16 3.49 -9.01 -6.88
N LEU A 17 2.90 -8.75 -8.05
CA LEU A 17 2.14 -9.74 -8.81
C LEU A 17 3.00 -10.92 -9.25
N LEU A 18 4.16 -10.67 -9.87
CA LEU A 18 5.09 -11.71 -10.30
C LEU A 18 5.62 -12.53 -9.12
N GLY A 19 6.03 -11.85 -8.05
CA GLY A 19 6.45 -12.50 -6.81
C GLY A 19 5.31 -13.31 -6.19
N GLY A 20 4.09 -12.79 -6.17
CA GLY A 20 2.90 -13.47 -5.70
C GLY A 20 2.64 -14.77 -6.46
N CYS A 21 2.70 -14.74 -7.79
CA CYS A 21 2.62 -15.95 -8.63
C CYS A 21 3.71 -16.97 -8.28
N GLY A 22 4.95 -16.51 -8.09
CA GLY A 22 6.07 -17.36 -7.70
C GLY A 22 5.87 -18.03 -6.35
N TYR A 23 5.42 -17.29 -5.34
CA TYR A 23 5.12 -17.81 -4.00
C TYR A 23 3.94 -18.79 -3.99
N VAL A 24 2.88 -18.55 -4.77
CA VAL A 24 1.78 -19.51 -4.91
C VAL A 24 2.27 -20.80 -5.57
N ALA A 25 2.97 -20.70 -6.71
CA ALA A 25 3.43 -21.89 -7.43
C ALA A 25 4.46 -22.70 -6.62
N GLY A 26 5.47 -22.02 -6.06
CA GLY A 26 6.50 -22.64 -5.22
C GLY A 26 5.93 -23.19 -3.91
N GLY A 27 5.03 -22.45 -3.27
CA GLY A 27 4.36 -22.88 -2.05
C GLY A 27 3.46 -24.08 -2.25
N ALA A 28 2.69 -24.13 -3.35
CA ALA A 28 1.85 -25.29 -3.67
C ALA A 28 2.70 -26.54 -3.93
N LEU A 29 3.84 -26.37 -4.61
CA LEU A 29 4.78 -27.47 -4.86
C LEU A 29 5.41 -27.97 -3.56
N ALA A 30 5.89 -27.06 -2.69
CA ALA A 30 6.44 -27.39 -1.39
C ALA A 30 5.39 -28.06 -0.48
N GLY A 31 4.17 -27.53 -0.49
CA GLY A 31 3.03 -28.08 0.25
C GLY A 31 2.70 -29.51 -0.16
N ALA A 32 2.63 -29.77 -1.48
CA ALA A 32 2.41 -31.10 -2.01
C ALA A 32 3.57 -32.06 -1.69
N ALA A 33 4.82 -31.59 -1.77
CA ALA A 33 5.99 -32.38 -1.40
C ALA A 33 5.98 -32.75 0.09
N GLY A 34 5.67 -31.80 0.98
CA GLY A 34 5.54 -32.04 2.41
C GLY A 34 4.45 -33.07 2.74
N GLY A 35 3.25 -32.91 2.18
CA GLY A 35 2.15 -33.86 2.40
C GLY A 35 2.43 -35.28 1.87
N MET A 36 3.21 -35.42 0.79
CA MET A 36 3.65 -36.73 0.31
C MET A 36 4.71 -37.36 1.22
N MET A 37 5.59 -36.56 1.83
CA MET A 37 6.58 -37.03 2.80
C MET A 37 5.91 -37.47 4.11
N GLU A 38 4.93 -36.72 4.59
CA GLU A 38 4.12 -37.07 5.76
C GLU A 38 3.36 -38.39 5.55
N ALA A 39 2.71 -38.55 4.39
CA ALA A 39 1.93 -39.77 4.09
C ALA A 39 2.78 -41.02 3.82
N GLY A 40 4.08 -40.87 3.57
CA GLY A 40 5.01 -41.96 3.21
C GLY A 40 6.09 -42.26 4.26
N GLY A 41 6.18 -41.49 5.35
CA GLY A 41 7.20 -41.64 6.38
C GLY A 41 6.75 -42.55 7.51
N ASP A 42 7.27 -43.79 7.56
CA ASP A 42 7.09 -44.70 8.72
C ASP A 42 8.06 -44.38 9.90
N GLU A 43 8.99 -43.42 9.71
CA GLU A 43 9.95 -42.98 10.74
C GLU A 43 9.64 -41.54 11.16
N GLY A 44 9.42 -41.30 12.46
CA GLY A 44 8.91 -40.03 13.00
C GLY A 44 9.76 -38.78 12.72
N GLY A 45 11.01 -38.91 12.23
CA GLY A 45 11.80 -37.77 11.75
C GLY A 45 11.37 -37.25 10.38
N VAL A 46 10.87 -38.12 9.50
CA VAL A 46 10.42 -37.76 8.14
C VAL A 46 9.00 -37.16 8.17
N GLU A 47 8.18 -37.60 9.13
CA GLU A 47 6.83 -37.05 9.36
C GLU A 47 6.90 -35.59 9.85
N GLU A 48 7.79 -35.28 10.80
CA GLU A 48 7.97 -33.92 11.32
C GLU A 48 8.53 -32.96 10.25
N GLU A 49 9.50 -33.40 9.44
CA GLU A 49 10.01 -32.62 8.30
C GLU A 49 8.95 -32.43 7.20
N GLY A 50 8.13 -33.45 6.95
CA GLY A 50 7.02 -33.39 5.99
C GLY A 50 5.96 -32.36 6.40
N ALA A 51 5.54 -32.39 7.66
CA ALA A 51 4.59 -31.43 8.22
C ALA A 51 5.14 -29.99 8.20
N ALA A 52 6.40 -29.79 8.59
CA ALA A 52 7.04 -28.48 8.56
C ALA A 52 7.14 -27.91 7.13
N LEU A 53 7.44 -28.77 6.15
CA LEU A 53 7.49 -28.39 4.74
C LEU A 53 6.09 -28.09 4.17
N ALA A 54 5.07 -28.86 4.59
CA ALA A 54 3.68 -28.63 4.22
C ALA A 54 3.18 -27.26 4.74
N ASP A 55 3.44 -26.96 6.01
CA ASP A 55 3.10 -25.67 6.63
C ASP A 55 3.85 -24.50 5.99
N ALA A 56 5.15 -24.65 5.72
CA ALA A 56 5.93 -23.64 5.00
C ALA A 56 5.36 -23.39 3.59
N GLY A 57 4.95 -24.46 2.90
CA GLY A 57 4.27 -24.38 1.60
C GLY A 57 2.94 -23.62 1.67
N GLY A 58 2.10 -23.94 2.66
CA GLY A 58 0.83 -23.25 2.89
C GLY A 58 1.03 -21.75 3.19
N ASN A 59 1.99 -21.42 4.05
CA ASN A 59 2.34 -20.04 4.37
C ASN A 59 2.86 -19.27 3.15
N ALA A 60 3.68 -19.91 2.30
CA ALA A 60 4.13 -19.33 1.04
C ALA A 60 2.96 -19.05 0.09
N VAL A 61 1.99 -19.97 -0.04
CA VAL A 61 0.78 -19.74 -0.87
C VAL A 61 -0.02 -18.55 -0.36
N MET A 62 -0.27 -18.48 0.95
CA MET A 62 -1.01 -17.37 1.55
C MET A 62 -0.31 -16.03 1.37
N PHE A 63 1.02 -16.00 1.54
CA PHE A 63 1.82 -14.81 1.26
C PHE A 63 1.76 -14.43 -0.22
N GLY A 64 1.78 -15.41 -1.12
CA GLY A 64 1.63 -15.19 -2.56
C GLY A 64 0.31 -14.50 -2.93
N TYR A 65 -0.83 -14.97 -2.38
CA TYR A 65 -2.12 -14.31 -2.57
C TYR A 65 -2.17 -12.91 -1.98
N PHE A 66 -1.58 -12.70 -0.80
CA PHE A 66 -1.46 -11.38 -0.21
C PHE A 66 -0.70 -10.43 -1.14
N LYS A 67 0.43 -10.85 -1.72
CA LYS A 67 1.19 -10.03 -2.68
C LYS A 67 0.39 -9.73 -3.95
N MET A 68 -0.43 -10.68 -4.44
CA MET A 68 -1.29 -10.41 -5.60
C MET A 68 -2.36 -9.36 -5.29
N ALA A 69 -3.03 -9.49 -4.14
CA ALA A 69 -4.03 -8.52 -3.70
C ALA A 69 -3.40 -7.14 -3.47
N LEU A 70 -2.21 -7.10 -2.87
CA LEU A 70 -1.45 -5.87 -2.69
C LEU A 70 -1.06 -5.24 -4.02
N GLY A 71 -0.58 -6.02 -4.99
CA GLY A 71 -0.28 -5.51 -6.34
C GLY A 71 -1.50 -4.89 -7.03
N ALA A 72 -2.69 -5.49 -6.88
CA ALA A 72 -3.93 -4.88 -7.39
C ALA A 72 -4.26 -3.54 -6.69
N LEU A 73 -4.06 -3.46 -5.37
CA LEU A 73 -4.23 -2.22 -4.61
C LEU A 73 -3.20 -1.15 -5.00
N GLU A 74 -1.95 -1.55 -5.25
CA GLU A 74 -0.87 -0.67 -5.70
C GLU A 74 -1.14 -0.07 -7.08
N ILE A 75 -1.74 -0.84 -8.00
CA ILE A 75 -2.22 -0.31 -9.28
C ILE A 75 -3.31 0.75 -9.03
N ALA A 76 -4.30 0.43 -8.19
CA ALA A 76 -5.37 1.37 -7.86
C ALA A 76 -4.82 2.65 -7.20
N ALA A 77 -3.87 2.52 -6.26
CA ALA A 77 -3.19 3.65 -5.62
C ALA A 77 -2.38 4.48 -6.61
N GLY A 78 -1.69 3.84 -7.56
CA GLY A 78 -0.98 4.51 -8.66
C GLY A 78 -1.92 5.37 -9.50
N VAL A 79 -3.04 4.80 -9.96
CA VAL A 79 -4.09 5.53 -10.70
C VAL A 79 -4.62 6.70 -9.89
N VAL A 80 -4.93 6.48 -8.61
CA VAL A 80 -5.44 7.51 -7.70
C VAL A 80 -4.42 8.65 -7.48
N LEU A 81 -3.13 8.36 -7.43
CA LEU A 81 -2.08 9.39 -7.35
C LEU A 81 -1.99 10.24 -8.62
N PHE A 82 -2.18 9.64 -9.80
CA PHE A 82 -2.24 10.37 -11.07
C PHE A 82 -3.48 11.28 -11.13
N VAL A 83 -4.66 10.75 -10.81
CA VAL A 83 -5.93 11.50 -10.85
C VAL A 83 -6.00 12.55 -9.73
N GLY A 84 -5.37 12.30 -8.58
CA GLY A 84 -5.32 13.25 -7.47
C GLY A 84 -6.50 13.23 -6.53
N THR A 85 -7.14 12.07 -6.41
CA THR A 85 -8.28 11.85 -5.52
C THR A 85 -7.89 10.88 -4.40
N ALA A 86 -8.82 10.53 -3.51
CA ALA A 86 -8.72 9.41 -2.56
C ALA A 86 -7.34 9.20 -1.86
N ALA A 87 -6.80 10.25 -1.24
CA ALA A 87 -5.49 10.22 -0.55
C ALA A 87 -5.36 9.09 0.50
N MET A 88 -6.47 8.70 1.14
CA MET A 88 -6.48 7.64 2.15
C MET A 88 -6.15 6.27 1.55
N LEU A 89 -6.64 5.96 0.35
CA LEU A 89 -6.32 4.70 -0.34
C LEU A 89 -4.83 4.59 -0.63
N ALA A 90 -4.22 5.66 -1.15
CA ALA A 90 -2.79 5.71 -1.42
C ALA A 90 -1.95 5.56 -0.13
N LYS A 91 -2.35 6.21 0.97
CA LYS A 91 -1.67 6.06 2.27
C LYS A 91 -1.77 4.63 2.82
N LEU A 92 -2.96 4.04 2.79
CA LEU A 92 -3.17 2.66 3.26
C LEU A 92 -2.34 1.66 2.45
N THR A 93 -2.33 1.83 1.13
CA THR A 93 -1.55 0.98 0.23
C THR A 93 -0.05 1.09 0.50
N ALA A 94 0.48 2.32 0.71
CA ALA A 94 1.86 2.52 1.09
C ALA A 94 2.23 1.82 2.41
N VAL A 95 1.35 1.89 3.42
CA VAL A 95 1.57 1.20 4.71
C VAL A 95 1.57 -0.32 4.53
N LEU A 96 0.64 -0.86 3.73
CA LEU A 96 0.59 -2.29 3.43
C LEU A 96 1.86 -2.77 2.73
N GLU A 97 2.46 -1.96 1.86
CA GLU A 97 3.72 -2.30 1.21
C GLU A 97 4.91 -2.33 2.19
N ILE A 98 4.93 -1.44 3.19
CA ILE A 98 5.92 -1.51 4.28
C ILE A 98 5.76 -2.83 5.06
N VAL A 99 4.51 -3.23 5.34
CA VAL A 99 4.22 -4.50 6.02
C VAL A 99 4.65 -5.70 5.16
N ASN A 100 4.39 -5.68 3.85
CA ASN A 100 4.84 -6.71 2.89
C ASN A 100 6.36 -6.89 2.93
N VAL A 101 7.11 -5.78 2.90
CA VAL A 101 8.57 -5.80 3.02
C VAL A 101 9.00 -6.41 4.36
N GLY A 102 8.33 -6.04 5.46
CA GLY A 102 8.58 -6.60 6.79
C GLY A 102 8.39 -8.11 6.84
N ILE A 103 7.25 -8.61 6.36
CA ILE A 103 6.95 -10.06 6.32
C ILE A 103 7.95 -10.81 5.44
N GLY A 104 8.23 -10.28 4.24
CA GLY A 104 9.20 -10.89 3.34
C GLY A 104 10.59 -11.02 3.97
N ALA A 105 11.04 -9.97 4.68
CA ALA A 105 12.35 -9.96 5.33
C ALA A 105 12.45 -10.91 6.53
N THR A 106 11.39 -11.03 7.34
CA THR A 106 11.41 -11.85 8.56
C THR A 106 11.07 -13.32 8.32
N VAL A 107 10.25 -13.64 7.32
CA VAL A 107 9.70 -15.00 7.12
C VAL A 107 10.37 -15.76 5.97
N PHE A 108 10.74 -15.09 4.86
CA PHE A 108 11.14 -15.77 3.60
C PHE A 108 12.59 -15.54 3.16
N VAL A 109 13.47 -15.13 4.08
CA VAL A 109 14.92 -14.92 3.89
C VAL A 109 15.29 -13.56 3.27
N GLY A 110 15.28 -12.53 4.13
CA GLY A 110 16.15 -11.35 4.00
C GLY A 110 15.63 -10.20 3.13
N VAL A 111 16.28 -9.04 3.30
CA VAL A 111 15.97 -7.81 2.55
C VAL A 111 16.62 -7.91 1.17
N SER A 112 15.81 -8.17 0.15
CA SER A 112 16.26 -8.16 -1.24
C SER A 112 16.35 -6.73 -1.78
N ILE A 113 17.07 -6.52 -2.89
CA ILE A 113 17.08 -5.21 -3.58
C ILE A 113 15.67 -4.80 -4.02
N PHE A 114 14.80 -5.76 -4.30
CA PHE A 114 13.39 -5.53 -4.63
C PHE A 114 12.60 -4.96 -3.44
N SER A 115 12.96 -5.34 -2.21
CA SER A 115 12.39 -4.79 -0.99
C SER A 115 12.75 -3.30 -0.80
N ALA A 116 13.94 -2.88 -1.25
CA ALA A 116 14.34 -1.47 -1.21
C ALA A 116 13.52 -0.60 -2.19
N PHE A 117 13.21 -1.12 -3.38
CA PHE A 117 12.31 -0.45 -4.33
C PHE A 117 10.88 -0.34 -3.80
N GLY A 118 10.36 -1.39 -3.16
CA GLY A 118 9.06 -1.38 -2.47
C GLY A 118 8.99 -0.30 -1.39
N LEU A 119 10.01 -0.21 -0.54
CA LEU A 119 10.09 0.80 0.52
C LEU A 119 10.17 2.23 -0.04
N LEU A 120 10.98 2.45 -1.07
CA LEU A 120 11.07 3.75 -1.76
C LEU A 120 9.73 4.14 -2.40
N ALA A 121 9.02 3.20 -3.01
CA ALA A 121 7.71 3.44 -3.59
C ALA A 121 6.70 3.83 -2.49
N ALA A 122 6.65 3.07 -1.40
CA ALA A 122 5.77 3.35 -0.27
C ALA A 122 5.98 4.77 0.28
N ILE A 123 7.24 5.17 0.47
CA ILE A 123 7.57 6.53 0.94
C ILE A 123 7.09 7.60 -0.05
N LEU A 124 7.39 7.44 -1.34
CA LEU A 124 7.00 8.42 -2.37
C LEU A 124 5.48 8.49 -2.55
N VAL A 125 4.77 7.37 -2.45
CA VAL A 125 3.30 7.29 -2.48
C VAL A 125 2.72 7.98 -1.27
N PHE A 126 3.24 7.71 -0.08
CA PHE A 126 2.77 8.34 1.15
C PHE A 126 2.95 9.86 1.10
N LEU A 127 4.12 10.32 0.70
CA LEU A 127 4.41 11.75 0.52
C LEU A 127 3.55 12.38 -0.59
N GLY A 128 3.34 11.68 -1.71
CA GLY A 128 2.45 12.10 -2.78
C GLY A 128 0.98 12.23 -2.32
N ALA A 129 0.51 11.30 -1.48
CA ALA A 129 -0.84 11.32 -0.94
C ALA A 129 -1.05 12.45 0.08
N GLN A 130 -0.02 12.85 0.84
CA GLN A 130 -0.09 14.04 1.70
C GLN A 130 -0.36 15.32 0.88
N GLN A 131 0.19 15.42 -0.33
CA GLN A 131 -0.05 16.56 -1.23
C GLN A 131 -1.51 16.63 -1.69
N ILE A 132 -2.20 15.48 -1.81
CA ILE A 132 -3.63 15.42 -2.12
C ILE A 132 -4.48 15.84 -0.91
N GLY A 133 -4.15 15.32 0.28
CA GLY A 133 -4.86 15.66 1.51
C GLY A 133 -4.74 17.13 1.92
N ALA A 134 -3.57 17.74 1.73
CA ALA A 134 -3.35 19.16 2.02
C ALA A 134 -4.17 20.07 1.08
N ALA A 135 -4.32 19.70 -0.20
CA ALA A 135 -5.15 20.41 -1.14
C ALA A 135 -6.66 20.31 -0.82
N ALA A 136 -7.10 19.18 -0.25
CA ALA A 136 -8.48 18.99 0.20
C ALA A 136 -8.78 19.68 1.55
N GLY A 137 -7.81 19.72 2.47
CA GLY A 137 -7.93 20.37 3.78
C GLY A 137 -7.89 21.90 3.74
N GLY A 138 -7.32 22.49 2.68
CA GLY A 138 -7.34 23.94 2.46
C GLY A 138 -8.70 24.52 2.00
N GLY A 139 -9.69 23.67 1.69
CA GLY A 139 -11.03 24.08 1.28
C GLY A 139 -12.09 24.08 2.39
N GLY A 140 -11.74 23.69 3.61
CA GLY A 140 -12.67 23.56 4.75
C GLY A 140 -12.61 24.72 5.77
N GLY A 141 -11.85 25.78 5.47
CA GLY A 141 -11.67 26.95 6.33
C GLY A 141 -12.09 28.26 5.67
N GLY A 142 -12.94 28.19 4.63
CA GLY A 142 -13.65 29.34 4.09
C GLY A 142 -14.79 29.73 5.02
N GLY A 143 -14.45 30.15 6.24
CA GLY A 143 -15.27 31.14 6.91
C GLY A 143 -15.17 32.38 6.07
N ASP A 144 -16.27 32.75 5.44
CA ASP A 144 -16.48 34.04 4.82
C ASP A 144 -15.86 35.11 5.72
N ALA A 145 -14.71 35.63 5.32
CA ALA A 145 -14.45 37.04 5.53
C ALA A 145 -15.47 37.75 4.63
N ALA A 146 -16.72 37.79 5.10
CA ALA A 146 -17.69 38.74 4.64
C ALA A 146 -16.94 40.07 4.60
N ALA A 147 -16.81 40.63 3.41
CA ALA A 147 -16.27 41.97 3.26
C ALA A 147 -16.96 42.85 4.32
N PRO A 148 -16.22 43.67 5.07
CA PRO A 148 -16.85 44.57 6.04
C PRO A 148 -17.97 45.30 5.31
N PRO A 149 -19.18 45.41 5.92
CA PRO A 149 -20.28 46.10 5.27
C PRO A 149 -19.81 47.49 4.81
N PRO A 150 -20.27 47.99 3.66
CA PRO A 150 -19.89 49.32 3.20
C PRO A 150 -20.16 50.32 4.32
N ALA A 151 -19.16 51.15 4.63
CA ALA A 151 -19.27 52.17 5.67
C ALA A 151 -20.51 53.02 5.37
N GLU A 152 -21.43 53.13 6.34
CA GLU A 152 -22.55 54.04 6.24
C GLU A 152 -22.02 55.46 6.03
N GLU A 153 -22.50 56.11 4.97
CA GLU A 153 -22.18 57.49 4.65
C GLU A 153 -22.61 58.37 5.85
N PRO A 154 -21.76 59.29 6.34
CA PRO A 154 -22.10 60.13 7.48
C PRO A 154 -23.36 60.95 7.15
N PRO A 155 -24.31 61.08 8.10
CA PRO A 155 -25.54 61.82 7.87
C PRO A 155 -25.24 63.26 7.46
N ALA A 156 -25.89 63.71 6.39
CA ALA A 156 -25.78 65.07 5.90
C ALA A 156 -26.15 66.06 7.03
N PRO A 157 -25.41 67.18 7.18
CA PRO A 157 -25.69 68.15 8.22
C PRO A 157 -27.12 68.68 8.08
N ALA A 158 -27.86 68.65 9.20
CA ALA A 158 -29.19 69.21 9.27
C ALA A 158 -29.13 70.68 8.84
N ALA A 159 -29.90 71.03 7.81
CA ALA A 159 -30.11 72.42 7.45
C ALA A 159 -30.89 73.08 8.60
N GLU A 160 -30.25 74.03 9.28
CA GLU A 160 -30.91 74.92 10.22
C GLU A 160 -31.94 75.77 9.47
N GLY A 161 -33.19 75.75 9.95
CA GLY A 161 -34.31 76.57 9.48
C GLY A 161 -35.32 76.76 10.59
#